data_AF-A0A923PPP4-F1
#
_entry.id   AF-A0A923PPP4-F1
#
_cell.length_a   1.000
_cell.length_b   1.000
_cell.length_c   1.000
_cell.angle_alpha   90.00
_cell.angle_beta   90.00
_cell.angle_gamma   90.00
#
_symmetry.space_group_name_H-M   'P 1'
#
loop_
_entity.id
_entity.type
_entity.pdbx_description
1 polymer ?
#
loop_
_entity_poly.entity_id
_entity_poly.type
_entity_poly.pdbx_seq_one_letter_code
_entity_poly.pdbx_strand_id
1 'polypeptide(L)' 'MTKIKSLLLGLLILTVGVTAYGQTNRFDLGVEGSPSVTFLRGNDFIDDNHESAIGFSGGLFFQYNLKKGCFTADKCRL' A
#
# COMPACT_ATOMS: atom_id res chain seq x y z
N MET A 1 42.04 19.69 -12.86
CA MET A 1 41.05 19.59 -11.75
C MET A 1 39.59 19.72 -12.20
N THR A 2 39.28 20.27 -13.38
CA THR A 2 37.91 20.50 -13.87
C THR A 2 37.14 19.21 -14.19
N LYS A 3 37.81 18.17 -14.70
CA LYS A 3 37.16 16.88 -15.02
C LYS A 3 36.62 16.14 -13.79
N ILE A 4 37.34 16.18 -12.67
CA ILE A 4 36.90 15.54 -11.40
C ILE A 4 35.66 16.24 -10.83
N LYS A 5 35.62 17.59 -10.89
CA LYS A 5 34.45 18.36 -10.44
C LYS A 5 33.21 18.08 -11.29
N SER A 6 33.39 17.95 -12.62
CA SER A 6 32.31 17.56 -13.54
C SER A 6 31.77 16.15 -13.25
N LEU A 7 32.66 15.22 -12.88
CA LEU A 7 32.30 13.84 -12.56
C LEU A 7 31.53 13.75 -11.25
N LEU A 8 31.95 14.53 -10.23
CA LEU A 8 31.23 14.67 -8.96
C LEU A 8 29.84 15.29 -9.14
N LEU A 9 29.72 16.31 -10.01
CA LEU A 9 28.43 16.93 -10.31
C LEU A 9 27.46 15.93 -10.99
N GLY A 10 27.96 15.12 -11.92
CA GLY A 10 27.16 14.06 -12.55
C GLY A 10 26.69 13.00 -11.55
N LEU A 11 27.56 12.60 -10.62
CA LEU A 11 27.21 11.63 -9.58
C LEU A 11 26.17 12.18 -8.58
N LEU A 12 26.25 13.47 -8.26
CA LEU A 12 25.27 14.16 -7.43
C LEU A 12 23.89 14.15 -8.10
N ILE A 13 23.82 14.51 -9.38
CA ILE A 13 22.55 14.52 -10.13
C ILE A 13 21.96 13.11 -10.22
N LEU A 14 22.79 12.10 -10.43
CA LEU A 14 22.36 10.71 -10.50
C LEU A 14 21.77 10.22 -9.17
N THR A 15 22.41 10.54 -8.04
CA THR A 15 21.96 10.12 -6.70
C THR A 15 20.65 10.81 -6.29
N VAL A 16 20.50 12.10 -6.61
CA VAL A 16 19.24 12.84 -6.38
C VAL A 16 18.12 12.31 -7.29
N GLY A 17 18.41 12.00 -8.55
CA GLY A 17 17.44 11.43 -9.49
C GLY A 17 16.92 10.06 -9.02
N VAL A 18 17.80 9.16 -8.59
CA VAL A 18 17.42 7.82 -8.10
C VAL A 18 16.60 7.89 -6.82
N THR A 19 16.88 8.84 -5.92
CA THR A 19 16.13 8.99 -4.66
C THR A 19 14.75 9.60 -4.87
N ALA A 20 14.62 10.58 -5.76
CA ALA A 20 13.34 11.23 -6.07
C ALA A 20 12.41 10.33 -6.91
N TYR A 21 12.95 9.67 -7.95
CA TYR A 21 12.14 8.87 -8.88
C TYR A 21 12.10 7.37 -8.56
N GLY A 22 12.97 6.86 -7.68
CA GLY A 22 12.96 5.44 -7.27
C GLY A 22 11.95 5.07 -6.18
N GLN A 23 11.14 6.02 -5.70
CA GLN A 23 10.16 5.84 -4.62
C GLN A 23 8.76 6.34 -5.01
N THR A 24 8.36 6.08 -6.23
CA THR A 24 7.12 6.62 -6.83
C THR A 24 5.83 6.13 -6.18
N ASN A 25 5.80 5.03 -5.40
CA ASN A 25 4.54 4.52 -4.85
C ASN A 25 4.58 4.17 -3.35
N ARG A 26 4.72 5.20 -2.50
CA ARG A 26 4.62 5.05 -1.05
C ARG A 26 3.18 5.16 -0.53
N PHE A 27 2.30 5.85 -1.23
CA PHE A 27 0.94 6.12 -0.81
C PHE A 27 -0.02 5.75 -1.94
N ASP A 28 -1.00 4.92 -1.64
CA ASP A 28 -2.12 4.61 -2.51
C ASP A 28 -3.41 5.14 -1.85
N LEU A 29 -4.17 5.95 -2.57
CA LEU A 29 -5.48 6.44 -2.14
C LEU A 29 -6.48 6.10 -3.23
N GLY A 30 -7.62 5.53 -2.86
CA GLY A 30 -8.62 5.15 -3.83
C GLY A 30 -9.97 4.86 -3.23
N VAL A 31 -10.85 4.40 -4.10
CA VAL A 31 -12.21 3.96 -3.76
C VAL A 31 -12.26 2.47 -4.00
N GLU A 32 -12.79 1.73 -3.04
CA GLU A 32 -13.04 0.31 -3.15
C GLU A 32 -14.55 0.07 -3.21
N GLY A 33 -14.96 -0.85 -4.06
CA GLY A 33 -16.33 -1.31 -4.17
C GLY A 33 -16.35 -2.80 -4.45
N SER A 34 -17.10 -3.56 -3.67
CA SER A 34 -17.17 -5.01 -3.83
C SER A 34 -18.55 -5.55 -3.44
N PRO A 35 -19.05 -6.58 -4.13
CA PRO A 35 -20.19 -7.35 -3.62
C PRO A 35 -19.79 -8.00 -2.29
N SER A 36 -20.65 -7.90 -1.29
CA SER A 36 -20.41 -8.42 0.06
C SER A 36 -21.59 -9.28 0.52
N VAL A 37 -21.28 -10.34 1.27
CA VAL A 37 -22.30 -11.13 1.98
C VAL A 37 -22.22 -10.72 3.43
N THR A 38 -23.26 -10.06 3.93
CA THR A 38 -23.29 -9.54 5.30
C THR A 38 -24.13 -10.46 6.17
N PHE A 39 -23.54 -10.92 7.27
CA PHE A 39 -24.21 -11.75 8.28
C PHE A 39 -24.39 -10.93 9.55
N LEU A 40 -25.63 -10.74 9.99
CA LEU A 40 -25.95 -10.10 11.26
C LEU A 40 -26.18 -11.20 12.30
N ARG A 41 -25.11 -11.63 12.99
CA ARG A 41 -25.18 -12.65 14.06
C ARG A 41 -25.12 -12.02 15.44
N GLY A 42 -25.77 -12.67 16.42
CA GLY A 42 -25.59 -12.36 17.85
C GLY A 42 -26.70 -11.53 18.49
N ASN A 43 -27.87 -11.48 17.85
CA ASN A 43 -29.09 -10.98 18.47
C ASN A 43 -30.22 -11.98 18.18
N ASP A 44 -30.73 -12.63 19.22
CA ASP A 44 -31.75 -13.68 19.11
C ASP A 44 -33.02 -13.20 18.37
N PHE A 45 -33.33 -11.90 18.42
CA PHE A 45 -34.47 -11.32 17.71
C PHE A 45 -34.24 -11.13 16.20
N ILE A 46 -32.98 -10.96 15.80
CA ILE A 46 -32.59 -10.71 14.39
C ILE A 46 -32.27 -12.03 13.68
N ASP A 47 -31.69 -13.02 14.36
CA ASP A 47 -31.38 -14.34 13.77
C ASP A 47 -32.66 -15.08 13.31
N ASP A 48 -33.81 -14.87 13.95
CA ASP A 48 -35.09 -15.47 13.56
C ASP A 48 -35.83 -14.69 12.44
N ASN A 49 -35.45 -13.45 12.15
CA ASN A 49 -36.18 -12.56 11.22
C ASN A 49 -35.35 -12.01 10.06
N HIS A 50 -34.03 -12.24 10.03
CA HIS A 50 -33.16 -11.80 8.95
C HIS A 50 -32.39 -12.97 8.34
N GLU A 51 -32.65 -13.22 7.06
CA GLU A 51 -31.80 -14.07 6.24
C GLU A 51 -30.55 -13.31 5.75
N SER A 52 -29.48 -14.05 5.50
CA SER A 52 -28.21 -13.48 5.01
C SER A 52 -28.43 -12.77 3.67
N ALA A 53 -28.14 -11.47 3.62
CA ALA A 53 -28.36 -10.66 2.43
C ALA A 53 -27.07 -10.53 1.60
N ILE A 54 -27.22 -10.69 0.28
CA ILE A 54 -26.19 -10.33 -0.70
C ILE A 54 -26.33 -8.82 -0.94
N GLY A 55 -25.29 -8.06 -0.61
CA GLY A 55 -25.26 -6.62 -0.76
C GLY A 55 -24.01 -6.13 -1.48
N PHE A 56 -23.83 -4.81 -1.50
CA PHE A 56 -22.62 -4.17 -2.00
C PHE A 56 -22.01 -3.35 -0.87
N SER A 57 -20.68 -3.46 -0.74
CA SER A 57 -19.90 -2.63 0.15
C SER A 57 -19.02 -1.69 -0.66
N GLY A 58 -18.88 -0.46 -0.19
CA GLY A 58 -18.00 0.52 -0.82
C GLY A 58 -17.36 1.39 0.25
N GLY A 59 -16.13 1.81 0.02
CA GLY A 59 -15.34 2.57 0.97
C GLY A 59 -14.21 3.34 0.33
N LEU A 60 -13.66 4.30 1.07
CA LEU A 60 -12.42 4.95 0.73
C LEU A 60 -11.27 4.17 1.39
N PHE A 61 -10.19 3.92 0.65
CA PHE A 61 -9.00 3.32 1.22
C PHE A 61 -7.80 4.25 1.12
N PHE A 62 -6.96 4.16 2.14
CA PHE A 62 -5.65 4.80 2.21
C PHE A 62 -4.64 3.74 2.63
N GLN A 63 -3.66 3.49 1.77
CA GLN A 63 -2.61 2.50 1.98
C GLN A 63 -1.25 3.18 1.94
N TYR A 64 -0.48 2.99 3.00
CA TYR A 64 0.91 3.43 3.06
C TYR A 64 1.84 2.21 2.93
N ASN A 65 2.56 2.13 1.82
CA ASN A 65 3.52 1.07 1.55
C ASN A 65 4.85 1.40 2.22
N LEU A 66 5.11 0.76 3.37
CA LEU A 66 6.43 0.74 3.97
C LEU A 66 7.40 0.02 3.01
N LYS A 67 8.51 0.68 2.65
CA LYS A 67 9.60 0.04 1.90
C LYS A 67 9.97 -1.26 2.61
N LYS A 68 10.14 -2.36 1.87
CA LYS A 68 10.75 -3.60 2.40
C LYS A 68 12.16 -3.31 2.92
N GLY A 69 12.25 -2.84 4.15
CA GLY A 69 13.26 -3.31 5.09
C GLY A 69 12.71 -4.60 5.66
N CYS A 70 13.43 -5.69 5.44
CA CYS A 70 13.18 -7.05 5.94
C CYS A 70 12.44 -7.06 7.29
N PHE A 71 11.13 -7.32 7.28
CA PHE A 71 10.29 -7.44 8.50
C PHE A 71 9.81 -8.88 8.72
N THR A 72 10.47 -9.84 8.09
CA THR A 72 10.23 -11.27 8.29
C THR A 72 11.59 -11.95 8.40
N ALA A 73 11.83 -12.62 9.53
CA ALA A 73 13.13 -13.19 9.89
C ALA A 73 13.68 -14.23 8.90
N ASP A 74 12.85 -14.72 7.96
CA ASP A 74 13.19 -15.88 7.12
C ASP A 74 13.61 -15.55 5.68
N LYS A 75 13.57 -14.29 5.23
CA LYS A 75 13.88 -13.92 3.83
C LYS A 75 14.98 -12.87 3.67
N CYS A 76 15.94 -12.89 4.58
CA CYS A 76 17.23 -12.22 4.42
C CYS A 76 18.32 -13.29 4.15
N ARG A 77 18.34 -13.87 2.94
CA ARG A 77 19.51 -14.65 2.46
C ARG A 77 19.84 -14.20 1.03
N LEU A 78 21.10 -13.78 0.88
CA LEU A 78 21.77 -13.27 -0.31
C LEU A 78 21.54 -14.13 -1.56
#